data_AF-A0A5K0X5Z9-F1
#
_entry.id   AF-A0A5K0X5Z9-F1
#
_cell.length_a   1.000
_cell.length_b   1.000
_cell.length_c   1.000
_cell.angle_alpha   90.00
_cell.angle_beta   90.00
_cell.angle_gamma   90.00
#
_symmetry.space_group_name_H-M   'P 1'
#
loop_
_entity.id
_entity.type
_entity.pdbx_description
1 polymer ?
#
loop_
_entity_poly.entity_id
_entity_poly.type
_entity_poly.pdbx_seq_one_letter_code
_entity_poly.pdbx_strand_id
1 'polypeptide(L)' 'NTAPNPEIGQIGGQAVALRISGNKAAFYNCSFFGHQDTLYDHKGTHYFKNCFIQGSVDFIFGYGRSLYE' A
#
# COMPACT_ATOMS: atom_id res chain seq x y z
N ASN A 1 6.14 -1.30 -7.76
CA ASN A 1 6.82 0.01 -7.90
C ASN A 1 8.31 -0.26 -8.12
N THR A 2 8.98 0.46 -9.03
CA THR A 2 10.42 0.34 -9.32
C THR A 2 11.24 1.52 -8.79
N ALA A 3 10.65 2.38 -7.96
CA ALA A 3 11.39 3.43 -7.27
C ALA A 3 12.56 2.83 -6.46
N PRO A 4 13.72 3.49 -6.43
CA PRO A 4 14.85 3.03 -5.63
C PRO A 4 14.53 3.08 -4.14
N ASN A 5 15.29 2.32 -3.36
CA ASN A 5 15.18 2.36 -1.91
C ASN A 5 15.62 3.75 -1.40
N PRO A 6 14.81 4.48 -0.62
CA PRO A 6 15.18 5.81 -0.13
C PRO A 6 16.33 5.73 0.87
N GLU A 7 17.16 6.77 0.92
CA GLU A 7 18.19 6.90 1.95
C GLU A 7 17.55 7.12 3.34
N ILE A 8 18.27 6.74 4.40
CA ILE A 8 17.79 6.90 5.77
C ILE A 8 17.59 8.40 6.05
N GLY A 9 16.36 8.79 6.42
CA GLY A 9 16.00 10.18 6.69
C GLY A 9 15.78 11.05 5.45
N GLN A 10 15.74 10.45 4.25
CA GLN A 10 15.45 11.18 3.02
C GLN A 10 14.05 11.80 3.07
N ILE A 11 13.98 13.11 2.85
CA ILE A 11 12.71 13.83 2.71
C ILE A 11 12.14 13.54 1.32
N GLY A 12 10.87 13.15 1.23
CA GLY A 12 10.21 12.89 -0.06
C GLY A 12 10.52 11.52 -0.66
N GLY A 13 11.02 10.56 0.13
CA GLY A 13 11.32 9.19 -0.31
C GLY A 13 10.10 8.29 -0.52
N GLN A 14 8.88 8.80 -0.28
CA GLN A 14 7.64 8.05 -0.42
C GLN A 14 7.40 7.63 -1.88
N ALA A 15 7.01 6.36 -2.08
CA ALA A 15 6.79 5.84 -3.42
C ALA A 15 5.63 4.83 -3.41
N VAL A 16 4.40 5.34 -3.53
CA VAL A 16 3.17 4.54 -3.50
C VAL A 16 3.07 3.60 -4.71
N ALA A 17 2.83 2.31 -4.46
CA ALA A 17 2.57 1.32 -5.51
C ALA A 17 1.10 1.28 -5.91
N LEU A 18 0.18 1.42 -4.94
CA LEU A 18 -1.27 1.49 -5.19
C LEU A 18 -1.93 2.46 -4.20
N ARG A 19 -2.79 3.34 -4.71
CA ARG A 19 -3.70 4.16 -3.90
C ARG A 19 -5.16 3.77 -4.17
N ILE A 20 -5.93 3.55 -3.11
CA ILE A 20 -7.33 3.15 -3.22
C ILE A 20 -8.21 4.18 -2.51
N SER A 21 -9.09 4.84 -3.26
CA SER A 21 -10.01 5.87 -2.73
C SER A 21 -11.48 5.61 -3.05
N GLY A 22 -11.77 4.52 -3.76
CA GLY A 22 -13.13 4.07 -4.07
C GLY A 22 -13.74 3.32 -2.88
N ASN A 23 -15.04 3.04 -2.93
CA ASN A 23 -15.69 2.23 -1.91
C ASN A 23 -15.97 0.81 -2.43
N LYS A 24 -15.91 -0.20 -1.55
CA LYS A 24 -16.13 -1.62 -1.88
C LYS A 24 -15.17 -2.17 -2.95
N ALA A 25 -13.89 -1.82 -2.87
CA ALA A 25 -12.85 -2.42 -3.71
C ALA A 25 -12.37 -3.76 -3.12
N ALA A 26 -12.09 -4.74 -3.98
CA ALA A 26 -11.55 -6.03 -3.55
C ALA A 26 -10.39 -6.46 -4.44
N PHE A 27 -9.36 -7.03 -3.83
CA PHE A 27 -8.15 -7.51 -4.48
C PHE A 27 -7.93 -8.98 -4.11
N TYR A 28 -7.73 -9.82 -5.12
CA TYR A 28 -7.58 -11.27 -4.96
C TYR A 28 -6.26 -11.71 -5.59
N ASN A 29 -5.45 -12.47 -4.86
CA ASN A 29 -4.18 -13.02 -5.36
C ASN A 29 -3.25 -11.96 -5.96
N CYS A 30 -3.26 -10.75 -5.41
CA CYS A 30 -2.45 -9.64 -5.89
C CYS A 30 -1.14 -9.53 -5.09
N SER A 31 -0.10 -8.98 -5.71
CA SER A 31 1.16 -8.66 -5.03
C SER A 31 1.51 -7.19 -5.23
N PHE A 32 1.73 -6.48 -4.12
CA PHE A 32 2.07 -5.06 -4.10
C PHE A 32 3.47 -4.87 -3.54
N PHE A 33 4.36 -4.29 -4.34
CA PHE A 33 5.78 -4.13 -4.00
C PHE A 33 6.18 -2.65 -3.98
N GLY A 34 6.85 -2.24 -2.91
CA GLY A 34 7.46 -0.93 -2.76
C GLY A 34 8.44 -0.86 -1.59
N HIS A 35 8.74 0.36 -1.17
CA HIS A 35 9.56 0.67 0.00
C HIS A 35 8.69 1.45 1.00
N GLN A 36 8.91 2.76 1.15
CA GLN A 36 8.08 3.63 1.97
C GLN A 36 6.73 3.89 1.29
N ASP A 37 5.64 3.82 2.07
CA ASP A 37 4.27 4.13 1.64
C ASP A 37 3.73 3.22 0.52
N THR A 38 4.04 1.92 0.55
CA THR A 38 3.72 0.99 -0.56
C THR A 38 2.24 0.94 -0.93
N LEU A 39 1.34 0.69 0.03
CA LEU A 39 -0.10 0.59 -0.18
C LEU A 39 -0.82 1.73 0.55
N TYR A 40 -1.30 2.71 -0.23
CA TYR A 40 -2.11 3.79 0.29
C TYR A 40 -3.59 3.40 0.29
N ASP A 41 -4.00 2.71 1.35
CA ASP A 41 -5.38 2.39 1.71
C ASP A 41 -6.13 3.65 2.20
N HIS A 42 -6.30 4.61 1.29
CA HIS A 42 -6.66 5.98 1.59
C HIS A 42 -8.02 6.10 2.28
N LYS A 43 -9.12 5.71 1.62
CA LYS A 43 -10.48 5.80 2.18
C LYS A 43 -11.43 4.80 1.51
N GLY A 44 -12.47 4.39 2.24
CA GLY A 44 -13.50 3.46 1.75
C GLY A 44 -13.54 2.16 2.56
N THR A 45 -14.23 1.15 2.04
CA THR A 45 -14.15 -0.24 2.55
C THR A 45 -13.47 -1.13 1.54
N HIS A 46 -12.38 -1.80 1.92
CA HIS A 46 -11.63 -2.67 1.02
C HIS A 46 -11.47 -4.07 1.57
N TYR A 47 -11.22 -5.02 0.69
CA TYR A 47 -10.96 -6.40 1.04
C TYR A 47 -9.77 -6.93 0.22
N PHE A 48 -8.83 -7.55 0.91
CA PHE A 48 -7.65 -8.16 0.32
C PHE A 48 -7.67 -9.64 0.68
N LYS A 49 -7.72 -10.51 -0.33
CA LYS A 49 -7.73 -11.96 -0.14
C LYS A 49 -6.52 -12.60 -0.80
N ASN A 50 -5.74 -13.34 -0.01
CA ASN A 50 -4.56 -14.05 -0.44
C ASN A 50 -3.58 -13.11 -1.19
N CYS A 51 -3.41 -11.92 -0.65
CA CYS A 51 -2.56 -10.88 -1.22
C CYS A 51 -1.21 -10.82 -0.49
N PHE A 52 -0.15 -10.48 -1.23
CA PHE A 52 1.17 -10.21 -0.67
C PHE A 52 1.47 -8.72 -0.76
N ILE A 53 1.90 -8.11 0.34
CA ILE A 53 2.27 -6.69 0.39
C ILE A 53 3.67 -6.57 1.01
N GLN A 54 4.60 -5.99 0.25
CA GLN A 54 5.99 -5.81 0.67
C GLN A 54 6.35 -4.32 0.67
N GLY A 55 6.87 -3.83 1.80
CA GLY A 55 7.50 -2.53 1.92
C GLY A 55 8.31 -2.36 3.21
N SER A 56 8.77 -1.15 3.48
CA SER A 56 9.63 -0.82 4.62
C SER A 56 8.90 -0.01 5.70
N VAL A 57 8.76 1.31 5.51
CA VAL A 57 8.11 2.24 6.45
C VAL A 57 6.68 2.50 5.99
N ASP A 58 5.72 2.44 6.92
CA ASP A 58 4.29 2.72 6.68
C ASP A 58 3.75 2.06 5.40
N PHE A 59 4.19 0.81 5.15
CA PHE A 59 3.97 0.14 3.86
C PHE A 59 2.51 -0.21 3.58
N ILE A 60 1.65 -0.16 4.61
CA ILE A 60 0.19 -0.06 4.48
C ILE A 60 -0.23 1.12 5.35
N PHE A 61 -0.88 2.12 4.77
CA PHE A 61 -1.27 3.34 5.47
C PHE A 61 -2.54 3.99 4.89
N GLY A 62 -3.14 4.89 5.66
CA GLY A 62 -4.39 5.58 5.32
C GLY A 62 -5.46 5.35 6.37
N TYR A 63 -6.73 5.58 6.01
CA TYR A 63 -7.88 5.48 6.92
C TYR A 63 -9.06 4.71 6.30
N GLY A 64 -8.79 3.86 5.30
CA GLY A 64 -9.74 2.87 4.80
C GLY A 64 -10.13 1.84 5.88
N ARG A 65 -11.37 1.37 5.83
CA ARG A 65 -11.86 0.30 6.69
C ARG A 65 -11.74 -1.03 5.95
N SER A 66 -10.61 -1.69 6.16
CA SER A 66 -10.20 -2.82 5.32
C SER A 66 -10.04 -4.11 6.09
N LEU A 67 -10.33 -5.23 5.40
CA LEU A 67 -10.04 -6.58 5.86
C LEU A 67 -8.94 -7.17 4.99
N TYR A 68 -7.92 -7.72 5.63
CA TYR A 68 -6.81 -8.43 5.00
C TYR A 68 -6.88 -9.90 5.45
N GLU A 69 -7.09 -10.81 4.50
CA GLU A 69 -7.22 -12.27 4.67
C GLU A 69 -6.22 -13.02 3.80
#